data_AF-A0A6P5ABE1-F1
#
_entry.id   AF-A0A6P5ABE1-F1
#
_cell.length_a   1.000
_cell.length_b   1.000
_cell.length_c   1.000
_cell.angle_alpha   90.00
_cell.angle_beta   90.00
_cell.angle_gamma   90.00
#
_symmetry.space_group_name_H-M   'P 1'
#
loop_
_entity.id
_entity.type
_entity.pdbx_description
1 polymer ?
#
loop_
_entity_poly.entity_id
_entity_poly.type
_entity_poly.pdbx_seq_one_letter_code
_entity_poly.pdbx_strand_id
1 'polypeptide(L)'
;MAASLVHVLRFASRQFRVNSSFPAAVEGRRYLLSPDVLRYDNYLKQSSIIADQMEGRIDVFHGAVADKLKRELPLAENDVKHMLHTCRTQEDFKLAEQALKSYHMQTQHIRRRHFRYGPVLMRCCQHLGLEEKALELVSDQSLQDIFLDVTTYSLLMHMLFTRGDYKGVLRVFELMHSRSIRANANSYKLAFAALYKQNTPEAFARCKGLYEGVHQEDLTDETTGFIMALALNQNDFEYMVSVYNRVKPRDCRSCQSLNVLALARLEQFDDMFAALKSIFERDVPTFIPKWEVSQQTMTTIRQLLEEKRPEMVQELEDVYDSLKAGGHLVPLSVEAMLMEPPPPTTTRRASPGLRRSFQRSRRANTHV
;
A
#
# COMPACT_ATOMS: atom_id res chain seq x y z
N MET A 1 59.42 21.28 2.33
CA MET A 1 58.42 20.27 2.75
C MET A 1 57.17 20.97 3.29
N ALA A 2 56.31 21.51 2.41
CA ALA A 2 55.03 22.12 2.82
C ALA A 2 54.02 22.30 1.65
N ALA A 3 54.14 21.53 0.56
CA ALA A 3 53.30 21.73 -0.64
C ALA A 3 52.58 20.47 -1.16
N SER A 4 52.72 19.30 -0.53
CA SER A 4 52.11 18.04 -1.03
C SER A 4 50.92 17.52 -0.20
N LEU A 5 50.45 18.24 0.82
CA LEU A 5 49.34 17.80 1.67
C LEU A 5 47.97 18.39 1.28
N VAL A 6 47.93 19.40 0.41
CA VAL A 6 46.67 20.07 0.01
C VAL A 6 45.96 19.36 -1.16
N HIS A 7 46.68 18.52 -1.93
CA HIS A 7 46.08 17.77 -3.05
C HIS A 7 45.50 16.39 -2.66
N VAL A 8 45.87 15.83 -1.50
CA VAL A 8 45.32 14.54 -1.01
C VAL A 8 44.01 14.74 -0.22
N LEU A 9 43.75 15.96 0.28
CA LEU A 9 42.52 16.30 1.01
C LEU A 9 41.36 16.81 0.13
N ARG A 10 41.49 16.74 -1.20
CA ARG A 10 40.39 17.03 -2.14
C ARG A 10 39.68 15.79 -2.71
N PHE A 11 40.10 14.59 -2.32
CA PHE A 11 39.47 13.33 -2.77
C PHE A 11 38.62 12.62 -1.70
N ALA A 12 38.56 13.15 -0.46
CA ALA A 12 37.90 12.50 0.69
C ALA A 12 36.67 13.29 1.22
N SER A 13 35.99 14.04 0.37
CA SER A 13 34.75 14.73 0.72
C SER A 13 33.73 14.68 -0.43
N ARG A 14 33.50 13.48 -0.98
CA ARG A 14 32.17 13.16 -1.48
C ARG A 14 31.27 13.02 -0.25
N GLN A 15 30.73 14.14 0.22
CA GLN A 15 29.53 14.16 1.03
C GLN A 15 28.49 13.32 0.26
N PHE A 16 28.31 12.08 0.72
CA PHE A 16 27.27 11.20 0.25
C PHE A 16 25.95 11.85 0.62
N ARG A 17 25.33 12.52 -0.36
CA ARG A 17 23.89 12.68 -0.33
C ARG A 17 23.33 11.26 -0.39
N VAL A 18 23.00 10.70 0.77
CA VAL A 18 21.86 9.79 0.85
C VAL A 18 20.72 10.59 0.26
N ASN A 19 20.28 10.26 -0.96
CA ASN A 19 19.04 10.79 -1.48
C ASN A 19 17.96 10.30 -0.50
N SER A 20 17.65 11.14 0.49
CA SER A 20 16.63 10.95 1.51
C SER A 20 15.23 11.19 0.97
N SER A 21 15.09 11.23 -0.35
CA SER A 21 13.80 11.20 -1.01
C SER A 21 13.42 9.73 -1.15
N PHE A 22 12.21 9.39 -0.68
CA PHE A 22 11.32 8.46 -1.38
C PHE A 22 11.70 8.46 -2.88
N PRO A 23 11.79 7.31 -3.58
CA PRO A 23 11.95 7.36 -5.04
C PRO A 23 10.90 8.35 -5.55
N ALA A 24 11.38 9.51 -6.01
CA ALA A 24 10.51 10.60 -6.43
C ALA A 24 9.58 9.95 -7.43
N ALA A 25 8.27 10.04 -7.16
CA ALA A 25 7.24 9.34 -7.92
C ALA A 25 7.66 9.34 -9.39
N VAL A 26 8.14 8.18 -9.87
CA VAL A 26 8.55 8.03 -11.26
C VAL A 26 7.33 8.48 -12.05
N GLU A 27 7.52 9.53 -12.85
CA GLU A 27 6.49 10.38 -13.42
C GLU A 27 5.14 9.66 -13.59
N GLY A 28 4.13 10.09 -12.82
CA GLY A 28 2.76 9.59 -12.93
C GLY A 28 2.38 8.35 -12.09
N ARG A 29 3.26 7.77 -11.28
CA ARG A 29 2.95 6.56 -10.49
C ARG A 29 2.53 6.90 -9.06
N ARG A 30 1.26 6.65 -8.73
CA ARG A 30 0.63 6.91 -7.42
C ARG A 30 0.76 5.69 -6.50
N TYR A 31 1.14 5.93 -5.25
CA TYR A 31 1.28 4.91 -4.22
C TYR A 31 -0.07 4.69 -3.51
N LEU A 32 -0.67 3.50 -3.60
CA LEU A 32 -1.92 3.15 -2.92
C LEU A 32 -1.77 2.94 -1.41
N LEU A 33 -0.56 2.56 -0.98
CA LEU A 33 -0.22 2.31 0.42
C LEU A 33 0.55 3.48 0.99
N SER A 34 0.28 3.84 2.23
CA SER A 34 0.98 4.94 2.91
C SER A 34 2.43 4.58 3.25
N PRO A 35 3.32 5.58 3.40
CA PRO A 35 4.69 5.38 3.87
C PRO A 35 4.78 4.57 5.18
N ASP A 36 3.82 4.77 6.09
CA ASP A 36 3.75 4.07 7.38
C ASP A 36 3.50 2.56 7.24
N VAL A 37 2.77 2.15 6.21
CA VAL A 37 2.52 0.74 5.88
C VAL A 37 3.75 0.14 5.21
N LEU A 38 4.34 0.85 4.26
CA LEU A 38 5.52 0.40 3.53
C LEU A 38 6.74 0.28 4.46
N ARG A 39 6.88 1.21 5.40
CA ARG A 39 8.02 1.36 6.33
C ARG A 39 9.37 1.37 5.60
N TYR A 40 9.38 1.98 4.41
CA TYR A 40 10.59 2.08 3.59
C TYR A 40 11.64 2.97 4.25
N ASP A 41 11.22 4.08 4.86
CA ASP A 41 12.10 4.98 5.62
C ASP A 41 12.75 4.27 6.81
N ASN A 42 12.01 3.41 7.51
CA ASN A 42 12.56 2.59 8.60
C ASN A 42 13.64 1.63 8.07
N TYR A 43 13.43 1.04 6.90
CA TYR A 43 14.42 0.19 6.25
C TYR A 43 15.69 0.97 5.88
N LEU A 44 15.56 2.16 5.28
CA LEU A 44 16.71 3.01 4.96
C LEU A 44 17.46 3.45 6.22
N LYS A 45 16.73 3.83 7.28
CA LYS A 45 17.33 4.22 8.57
C LYS A 45 18.11 3.07 9.20
N GLN A 46 17.56 1.84 9.18
CA GLN A 46 18.29 0.66 9.66
C GLN A 46 19.51 0.34 8.79
N SER A 47 19.39 0.50 7.47
CA SER A 47 20.51 0.31 6.54
C SER A 47 21.66 1.28 6.79
N SER A 48 21.35 2.55 7.10
CA SER A 48 22.35 3.54 7.53
C SER A 48 23.03 3.14 8.85
N ILE A 49 22.25 2.77 9.87
CA ILE A 49 22.80 2.36 11.17
C ILE A 49 23.76 1.19 11.03
N ILE A 50 23.40 0.17 10.24
CA ILE A 50 24.25 -1.01 10.02
C ILE A 50 25.51 -0.62 9.23
N ALA A 51 25.39 0.24 8.22
CA ALA A 51 26.55 0.74 7.48
C ALA A 51 27.53 1.52 8.37
N ASP A 52 27.02 2.33 9.28
CA ASP A 52 27.80 3.10 10.25
C ASP A 52 28.50 2.18 11.27
N GLN A 53 27.81 1.14 11.75
CA GLN A 53 28.40 0.11 12.63
C GLN A 53 29.56 -0.65 11.98
N MET A 54 29.56 -0.75 10.64
CA MET A 54 30.64 -1.36 9.87
C MET A 54 31.75 -0.36 9.51
N GLU A 55 31.65 0.90 9.97
CA GLU A 55 32.58 1.98 9.63
C GLU A 55 32.79 2.13 8.11
N GLY A 56 31.74 1.85 7.32
CA GLY A 56 31.81 1.87 5.86
C GLY A 56 32.57 0.69 5.22
N ARG A 57 33.08 -0.27 5.99
CA ARG A 57 33.79 -1.47 5.49
C ARG A 57 32.83 -2.60 5.08
N ILE A 58 31.80 -2.25 4.32
CA ILE A 58 30.76 -3.17 3.86
C ILE A 58 31.34 -4.26 2.95
N ASP A 59 32.27 -3.88 2.06
CA ASP A 59 32.89 -4.81 1.11
C ASP A 59 33.68 -5.92 1.83
N VAL A 60 34.32 -5.59 2.95
CA VAL A 60 35.04 -6.56 3.80
C VAL A 60 34.06 -7.54 4.43
N PHE A 61 32.92 -7.05 4.91
CA PHE A 61 31.85 -7.89 5.45
C PHE A 61 31.25 -8.80 4.37
N HIS A 62 30.95 -8.27 3.18
CA HIS A 62 30.46 -9.06 2.05
C HIS A 62 31.46 -10.15 1.65
N GLY A 63 32.75 -9.82 1.59
CA GLY A 63 33.82 -10.80 1.37
C GLY A 63 33.84 -11.91 2.42
N ALA A 64 33.71 -11.56 3.70
CA ALA A 64 33.66 -12.54 4.78
C ALA A 64 32.43 -13.47 4.68
N VAL A 65 31.25 -12.95 4.30
CA VAL A 65 30.05 -13.77 4.08
C VAL A 65 30.23 -14.68 2.86
N ALA A 66 30.81 -14.16 1.77
CA ALA A 66 31.12 -14.96 0.59
C ALA A 66 32.08 -16.11 0.91
N ASP A 67 33.10 -15.87 1.73
CA ASP A 67 34.04 -16.91 2.16
C ASP A 67 33.38 -17.95 3.07
N LYS A 68 32.47 -17.54 3.97
CA LYS A 68 31.65 -18.46 4.76
C LYS A 68 30.80 -19.36 3.85
N LEU A 69 30.15 -18.79 2.84
CA LEU A 69 29.33 -19.54 1.88
C LEU A 69 30.16 -20.53 1.06
N LYS A 70 31.31 -20.12 0.54
CA LYS A 70 32.23 -21.00 -0.23
C LYS A 70 32.73 -22.19 0.58
N ARG A 71 32.91 -22.01 1.89
CA ARG A 71 33.41 -23.03 2.81
C ARG A 71 32.28 -23.77 3.54
N GLU A 72 31.02 -23.51 3.17
CA GLU A 72 29.82 -24.07 3.80
C GLU A 72 29.77 -23.88 5.33
N LEU A 73 30.33 -22.77 5.82
CA LEU A 73 30.37 -22.47 7.24
C LEU A 73 28.98 -22.00 7.73
N PRO A 74 28.66 -22.21 9.03
CA PRO A 74 27.43 -21.71 9.62
C PRO A 74 27.33 -20.19 9.51
N LEU A 75 26.17 -19.71 9.04
CA LEU A 75 25.83 -18.29 9.02
C LEU A 75 25.05 -17.92 10.29
N ALA A 76 25.32 -16.74 10.84
CA ALA A 76 24.54 -16.17 11.92
C ALA A 76 23.33 -15.37 11.39
N GLU A 77 22.28 -15.21 12.20
CA GLU A 77 21.12 -14.37 11.85
C GLU A 77 21.53 -12.95 11.45
N ASN A 78 22.51 -12.37 12.16
CA ASN A 78 23.04 -11.04 11.84
C ASN A 78 23.80 -10.99 10.51
N ASP A 79 24.42 -12.09 10.07
CA ASP A 79 25.07 -12.13 8.75
C ASP A 79 24.02 -11.88 7.66
N VAL A 80 22.91 -12.63 7.68
CA VAL A 80 21.84 -12.49 6.69
C VAL A 80 21.13 -11.13 6.81
N LYS A 81 20.80 -10.72 8.04
CA LYS A 81 20.14 -9.44 8.28
C LYS A 81 20.98 -8.26 7.77
N HIS A 82 22.28 -8.25 8.08
CA HIS A 82 23.17 -7.17 7.64
C HIS A 82 23.40 -7.22 6.13
N MET A 83 23.50 -8.41 5.52
CA MET A 83 23.55 -8.54 4.06
C MET A 83 22.35 -7.84 3.42
N LEU A 84 21.13 -8.15 3.85
CA LEU A 84 19.91 -7.56 3.30
C LEU A 84 19.84 -6.03 3.43
N HIS A 85 20.42 -5.47 4.48
CA HIS A 85 20.46 -4.02 4.73
C HIS A 85 21.64 -3.29 4.09
N THR A 86 22.65 -4.01 3.60
CA THR A 86 23.86 -3.43 3.00
C THR A 86 23.98 -3.69 1.51
N CYS A 87 23.01 -4.40 0.91
CA CYS A 87 22.95 -4.59 -0.54
C CYS A 87 22.80 -3.25 -1.26
N ARG A 88 23.71 -2.95 -2.18
CA ARG A 88 23.72 -1.76 -3.03
C ARG A 88 23.66 -2.11 -4.51
N THR A 89 24.08 -3.32 -4.86
CA THR A 89 24.12 -3.82 -6.24
C THR A 89 23.32 -5.11 -6.38
N GLN A 90 23.06 -5.50 -7.64
CA GLN A 90 22.46 -6.80 -7.94
C GLN A 90 23.39 -7.98 -7.61
N GLU A 91 24.71 -7.75 -7.57
CA GLU A 91 25.68 -8.77 -7.14
C GLU A 91 25.61 -9.01 -5.63
N ASP A 92 25.55 -7.93 -4.84
CA ASP A 92 25.34 -8.01 -3.39
C ASP A 92 24.03 -8.74 -3.08
N PHE A 93 22.99 -8.48 -3.86
CA PHE A 93 21.70 -9.14 -3.72
C PHE A 93 21.80 -10.65 -3.99
N LYS A 94 22.53 -11.08 -5.03
CA LYS A 94 22.77 -12.51 -5.28
C LYS A 94 23.47 -13.17 -4.10
N LEU A 95 24.45 -12.49 -3.51
CA LEU A 95 25.15 -12.97 -2.32
C LEU A 95 24.19 -13.05 -1.11
N ALA A 96 23.36 -12.04 -0.91
CA ALA A 96 22.37 -12.01 0.17
C ALA A 96 21.28 -13.09 0.00
N GLU A 97 20.84 -13.36 -1.23
CA GLU A 97 19.93 -14.46 -1.58
C GLU A 97 20.56 -15.81 -1.21
N GLN A 98 21.81 -16.04 -1.61
CA GLN A 98 22.54 -17.27 -1.27
C GLN A 98 22.72 -17.42 0.25
N ALA A 99 23.07 -16.33 0.94
CA ALA A 99 23.19 -16.31 2.39
C ALA A 99 21.86 -16.65 3.07
N LEU A 100 20.75 -16.08 2.61
CA LEU A 100 19.41 -16.37 3.13
C LEU A 100 19.03 -17.84 2.92
N LYS A 101 19.25 -18.37 1.71
CA LYS A 101 18.98 -19.79 1.37
C LYS A 101 19.81 -20.74 2.24
N SER A 102 21.12 -20.49 2.34
CA SER A 102 22.03 -21.29 3.16
C SER A 102 21.65 -21.25 4.64
N TYR A 103 21.39 -20.07 5.19
CA TYR A 103 20.95 -19.91 6.57
C TYR A 103 19.61 -20.62 6.84
N HIS A 104 18.66 -20.53 5.91
CA HIS A 104 17.38 -21.22 6.05
C HIS A 104 17.56 -22.74 6.13
N MET A 105 18.34 -23.33 5.22
CA MET A 105 18.66 -24.76 5.25
C MET A 105 19.37 -25.17 6.56
N GLN A 106 20.30 -24.36 7.06
CA GLN A 106 21.02 -24.62 8.31
C GLN A 106 20.12 -24.55 9.55
N THR A 107 19.04 -23.76 9.49
CA THR A 107 18.20 -23.45 10.67
C THR A 107 16.78 -24.02 10.62
N GLN A 108 16.42 -24.75 9.56
CA GLN A 108 15.07 -25.32 9.35
C GLN A 108 14.57 -26.21 10.51
N HIS A 109 15.48 -26.87 11.24
CA HIS A 109 15.13 -27.76 12.34
C HIS A 109 15.08 -27.07 13.71
N ILE A 110 15.45 -25.78 13.77
CA ILE A 110 15.58 -25.05 15.03
C ILE A 110 14.28 -24.29 15.30
N ARG A 111 13.52 -24.72 16.32
CA ARG A 111 12.32 -24.01 16.81
C ARG A 111 12.69 -22.70 17.52
N ARG A 112 13.00 -21.65 16.77
CA ARG A 112 13.18 -20.28 17.26
C ARG A 112 12.15 -19.35 16.61
N ARG A 113 11.85 -18.23 17.27
CA ARG A 113 11.11 -17.14 16.59
C ARG A 113 12.03 -16.60 15.51
N HIS A 114 11.78 -16.98 14.27
CA HIS A 114 12.57 -16.52 13.14
C HIS A 114 12.35 -15.01 12.93
N PHE A 115 13.45 -14.30 12.69
CA PHE A 115 13.42 -12.95 12.17
C PHE A 115 12.56 -12.92 10.88
N ARG A 116 11.79 -11.85 10.70
CA ARG A 116 10.89 -11.69 9.55
C ARG A 116 11.67 -11.22 8.33
N TYR A 117 12.34 -12.15 7.66
CA TYR A 117 13.16 -11.85 6.48
C TYR A 117 12.33 -11.36 5.29
N GLY A 118 11.14 -11.93 5.06
CA GLY A 118 10.28 -11.60 3.93
C GLY A 118 10.10 -10.09 3.70
N PRO A 119 9.60 -9.31 4.69
CA PRO A 119 9.43 -7.87 4.52
C PRO A 119 10.74 -7.09 4.31
N VAL A 120 11.87 -7.54 4.86
CA VAL A 120 13.17 -6.87 4.66
C VAL A 120 13.69 -7.14 3.26
N LEU A 121 13.62 -8.39 2.81
CA LEU A 121 13.97 -8.81 1.45
C LEU A 121 13.14 -8.05 0.42
N MET A 122 11.82 -7.92 0.61
CA MET A 122 10.97 -7.16 -0.32
C MET A 122 11.36 -5.68 -0.41
N ARG A 123 11.74 -5.04 0.70
CA ARG A 123 12.24 -3.64 0.68
C ARG A 123 13.62 -3.52 0.04
N CYS A 124 14.47 -4.52 0.22
CA CYS A 124 15.74 -4.62 -0.50
C CYS A 124 15.51 -4.74 -2.01
N CYS A 125 14.60 -5.63 -2.44
CA CYS A 125 14.19 -5.72 -3.85
C CYS A 125 13.61 -4.39 -4.36
N GLN A 126 12.77 -3.72 -3.58
CA GLN A 126 12.22 -2.41 -3.93
C GLN A 126 13.32 -1.36 -4.12
N HIS A 127 14.32 -1.38 -3.24
CA HIS A 127 15.47 -0.46 -3.29
C HIS A 127 16.33 -0.67 -4.54
N LEU A 128 16.46 -1.92 -4.99
CA LEU A 128 17.29 -2.30 -6.13
C LEU A 128 16.50 -2.43 -7.45
N GLY A 129 15.18 -2.23 -7.45
CA GLY A 129 14.32 -2.42 -8.63
C GLY A 129 14.28 -3.88 -9.12
N LEU A 130 14.23 -4.84 -8.18
CA LEU A 130 14.30 -6.29 -8.42
C LEU A 130 12.93 -6.97 -8.22
N GLU A 131 11.86 -6.41 -8.79
CA GLU A 131 10.49 -6.90 -8.60
C GLU A 131 10.26 -8.30 -9.20
N GLU A 132 10.81 -8.56 -10.38
CA GLU A 132 10.72 -9.90 -11.01
C GLU A 132 11.41 -10.95 -10.15
N LYS A 133 12.58 -10.62 -9.61
CA LYS A 133 13.31 -11.51 -8.70
C LYS A 133 12.58 -11.69 -7.37
N ALA A 134 11.93 -10.66 -6.87
CA ALA A 134 11.09 -10.76 -5.68
C ALA A 134 9.91 -11.73 -5.91
N LEU A 135 9.28 -11.69 -7.08
CA LEU A 135 8.23 -12.62 -7.47
C LEU A 135 8.75 -14.06 -7.59
N GLU A 136 9.92 -14.26 -8.20
CA GLU A 136 10.58 -15.57 -8.27
C GLU A 136 10.82 -16.14 -6.86
N LEU A 137 11.42 -15.35 -5.96
CA LEU A 137 11.74 -15.77 -4.60
C LEU A 137 10.50 -16.12 -3.79
N VAL A 138 9.46 -15.28 -3.85
CA VAL A 138 8.20 -15.58 -3.15
C VAL A 138 7.53 -16.81 -3.76
N SER A 139 7.70 -17.10 -5.05
CA SER A 139 7.11 -18.30 -5.69
C SER A 139 7.88 -19.59 -5.42
N ASP A 140 9.14 -19.49 -4.97
CA ASP A 140 9.97 -20.65 -4.61
C ASP A 140 9.38 -21.42 -3.41
N GLN A 141 9.02 -22.69 -3.63
CA GLN A 141 8.44 -23.54 -2.60
C GLN A 141 9.43 -23.88 -1.50
N SER A 142 10.73 -23.95 -1.81
CA SER A 142 11.77 -24.22 -0.82
C SER A 142 11.95 -23.09 0.19
N LEU A 143 11.41 -21.90 -0.10
CA LEU A 143 11.49 -20.72 0.74
C LEU A 143 10.15 -20.34 1.38
N GLN A 144 9.13 -21.19 1.28
CA GLN A 144 7.78 -20.88 1.75
C GLN A 144 7.77 -20.49 3.24
N ASP A 145 8.57 -21.16 4.07
CA ASP A 145 8.67 -20.90 5.51
C ASP A 145 9.32 -19.55 5.85
N ILE A 146 9.99 -18.92 4.89
CA ILE A 146 10.55 -17.57 5.03
C ILE A 146 9.45 -16.50 4.82
N PHE A 147 8.45 -16.81 4.00
CA PHE A 147 7.43 -15.88 3.54
C PHE A 147 6.06 -16.15 4.16
N LEU A 148 6.01 -16.13 5.50
CA LEU A 148 4.76 -16.31 6.27
C LEU A 148 4.09 -14.99 6.68
N ASP A 149 4.78 -13.85 6.53
CA ASP A 149 4.24 -12.53 6.90
C ASP A 149 3.47 -11.92 5.71
N VAL A 150 2.19 -11.59 5.93
CA VAL A 150 1.31 -10.89 4.98
C VAL A 150 1.94 -9.62 4.40
N THR A 151 2.76 -8.92 5.20
CA THR A 151 3.47 -7.70 4.79
C THR A 151 4.40 -7.97 3.60
N THR A 152 4.97 -9.17 3.50
CA THR A 152 5.79 -9.59 2.35
C THR A 152 4.99 -9.49 1.06
N TYR A 153 3.78 -10.07 1.05
CA TYR A 153 2.92 -10.11 -0.11
C TYR A 153 2.37 -8.72 -0.42
N SER A 154 1.93 -7.97 0.60
CA SER A 154 1.47 -6.58 0.39
C SER A 154 2.56 -5.68 -0.21
N LEU A 155 3.83 -5.83 0.20
CA LEU A 155 4.96 -5.09 -0.38
C LEU A 155 5.23 -5.51 -1.84
N LEU A 156 5.23 -6.81 -2.13
CA LEU A 156 5.42 -7.30 -3.50
C LEU A 156 4.28 -6.86 -4.43
N MET A 157 3.03 -7.04 -3.99
CA MET A 157 1.85 -6.54 -4.72
C MET A 157 1.95 -5.03 -4.96
N HIS A 158 2.39 -4.27 -3.96
CA HIS A 158 2.57 -2.84 -4.10
C HIS A 158 3.62 -2.49 -5.17
N MET A 159 4.80 -3.13 -5.14
CA MET A 159 5.84 -2.94 -6.15
C MET A 159 5.32 -3.24 -7.56
N LEU A 160 4.67 -4.39 -7.75
CA LEU A 160 4.09 -4.79 -9.05
C LEU A 160 3.00 -3.81 -9.51
N PHE A 161 2.14 -3.36 -8.60
CA PHE A 161 1.11 -2.37 -8.90
C PHE A 161 1.71 -1.06 -9.41
N THR A 162 2.75 -0.55 -8.73
CA THR A 162 3.43 0.70 -9.15
C THR A 162 4.14 0.56 -10.50
N ARG A 163 4.47 -0.66 -10.94
CA ARG A 163 5.00 -0.93 -12.29
C ARG A 163 3.92 -1.17 -13.35
N GLY A 164 2.64 -1.21 -12.95
CA GLY A 164 1.52 -1.50 -13.84
C GLY A 164 1.32 -2.99 -14.13
N ASP A 165 2.02 -3.89 -13.44
CA ASP A 165 1.82 -5.33 -13.59
C ASP A 165 0.64 -5.82 -12.74
N TYR A 166 -0.57 -5.46 -13.16
CA TYR A 166 -1.80 -5.81 -12.45
C TYR A 166 -2.07 -7.32 -12.44
N LYS A 167 -1.62 -8.06 -13.45
CA LYS A 167 -1.72 -9.53 -13.49
C LYS A 167 -0.80 -10.16 -12.45
N GLY A 168 0.42 -9.65 -12.31
CA GLY A 168 1.35 -10.03 -11.26
C GLY A 168 0.80 -9.77 -9.86
N VAL A 169 0.17 -8.61 -9.63
CA VAL A 169 -0.51 -8.30 -8.35
C VAL A 169 -1.51 -9.39 -7.97
N LEU A 170 -2.38 -9.76 -8.91
CA LEU A 170 -3.41 -10.77 -8.67
C LEU A 170 -2.84 -12.18 -8.47
N ARG A 171 -1.76 -12.51 -9.17
CA ARG A 171 -1.04 -13.78 -8.99
C ARG A 171 -0.42 -13.89 -7.60
N VAL A 172 0.20 -12.81 -7.09
CA VAL A 172 0.75 -12.76 -5.73
C VAL A 172 -0.36 -12.85 -4.69
N PHE A 173 -1.50 -12.21 -4.95
CA PHE A 173 -2.67 -12.31 -4.09
C PHE A 173 -3.21 -13.74 -4.00
N GLU A 174 -3.31 -14.46 -5.13
CA GLU A 174 -3.69 -15.88 -5.16
C GLU A 174 -2.66 -16.76 -4.43
N LEU A 175 -1.36 -16.54 -4.68
CA LEU A 175 -0.28 -17.29 -4.04
C LEU A 175 -0.30 -17.15 -2.52
N MET A 176 -0.64 -15.97 -2.00
CA MET A 176 -0.83 -15.74 -0.57
C MET A 176 -1.96 -16.62 -0.01
N HIS A 177 -3.10 -16.71 -0.72
CA HIS A 177 -4.24 -17.55 -0.31
C HIS A 177 -3.92 -19.05 -0.40
N SER A 178 -3.23 -19.49 -1.47
CA SER A 178 -2.85 -20.89 -1.63
C SER A 178 -1.87 -21.37 -0.54
N ARG A 179 -1.20 -20.41 0.13
CA ARG A 179 -0.30 -20.65 1.28
C ARG A 179 -0.98 -20.43 2.63
N SER A 180 -2.31 -20.28 2.66
CA SER A 180 -3.09 -20.04 3.87
C SER A 180 -2.68 -18.77 4.63
N ILE A 181 -2.13 -17.78 3.94
CA ILE A 181 -1.77 -16.49 4.53
C ILE A 181 -2.99 -15.58 4.42
N ARG A 182 -3.54 -15.19 5.57
CA ARG A 182 -4.74 -14.32 5.62
C ARG A 182 -4.43 -12.95 5.02
N ALA A 183 -5.18 -12.59 3.98
CA ALA A 183 -5.17 -11.25 3.41
C ALA A 183 -5.60 -10.21 4.45
N ASN A 184 -5.05 -9.00 4.34
CA ASN A 184 -5.47 -7.85 5.13
C ASN A 184 -6.07 -6.76 4.21
N ALA A 185 -6.57 -5.68 4.82
CA ALA A 185 -7.09 -4.50 4.13
C ALA A 185 -6.18 -3.96 3.00
N ASN A 186 -4.87 -3.94 3.21
CA ASN A 186 -3.93 -3.44 2.19
C ASN A 186 -3.82 -4.40 1.00
N SER A 187 -3.79 -5.71 1.25
CA SER A 187 -3.78 -6.73 0.20
C SER A 187 -5.07 -6.69 -0.62
N TYR A 188 -6.23 -6.55 0.02
CA TYR A 188 -7.50 -6.37 -0.69
C TYR A 188 -7.53 -5.08 -1.50
N LYS A 189 -7.14 -3.94 -0.91
CA LYS A 189 -7.05 -2.65 -1.62
C LYS A 189 -6.25 -2.77 -2.91
N LEU A 190 -5.07 -3.39 -2.85
CA LEU A 190 -4.22 -3.60 -4.03
C LEU A 190 -4.85 -4.56 -5.06
N ALA A 191 -5.50 -5.63 -4.63
CA ALA A 191 -6.16 -6.58 -5.53
C ALA A 191 -7.34 -5.93 -6.27
N PHE A 192 -8.23 -5.23 -5.56
CA PHE A 192 -9.36 -4.54 -6.17
C PHE A 192 -8.92 -3.37 -7.06
N ALA A 193 -7.89 -2.62 -6.66
CA ALA A 193 -7.32 -1.60 -7.52
C ALA A 193 -6.73 -2.20 -8.82
N ALA A 194 -6.08 -3.36 -8.74
CA ALA A 194 -5.54 -4.05 -9.92
C ALA A 194 -6.66 -4.56 -10.85
N LEU A 195 -7.77 -5.04 -10.31
CA LEU A 195 -8.96 -5.41 -11.10
C LEU A 195 -9.58 -4.19 -11.77
N TYR A 196 -9.75 -3.10 -11.03
CA TYR A 196 -10.23 -1.83 -11.56
C TYR A 196 -9.36 -1.33 -12.72
N LYS A 197 -8.03 -1.38 -12.58
CA LYS A 197 -7.10 -0.97 -13.64
C LYS A 197 -7.11 -1.85 -14.89
N GLN A 198 -7.45 -3.14 -14.76
CA GLN A 198 -7.62 -4.01 -15.92
C GLN A 198 -8.92 -3.70 -16.68
N ASN A 199 -9.99 -3.35 -15.95
CA ASN A 199 -11.28 -2.92 -16.50
C ASN A 199 -11.85 -3.83 -17.61
N THR A 200 -11.65 -5.15 -17.50
CA THR A 200 -12.23 -6.13 -18.42
C THR A 200 -13.44 -6.83 -17.78
N PRO A 201 -14.36 -7.42 -18.57
CA PRO A 201 -15.47 -8.20 -18.05
C PRO A 201 -15.03 -9.35 -17.13
N GLU A 202 -13.90 -10.00 -17.43
CA GLU A 202 -13.32 -11.05 -16.61
C GLU A 202 -12.80 -10.51 -15.27
N ALA A 203 -12.15 -9.33 -15.28
CA ALA A 203 -11.72 -8.66 -14.07
C ALA A 203 -12.92 -8.27 -13.20
N PHE A 204 -14.04 -7.85 -13.81
CA PHE A 204 -15.27 -7.55 -13.09
C PHE A 204 -15.93 -8.79 -12.50
N ALA A 205 -16.05 -9.89 -13.26
CA ALA A 205 -16.56 -11.16 -12.74
C ALA A 205 -15.73 -11.64 -11.52
N ARG A 206 -14.41 -11.55 -11.63
CA ARG A 206 -13.49 -11.86 -10.52
C ARG A 206 -13.65 -10.91 -9.35
N CYS A 207 -13.86 -9.62 -9.60
CA CYS A 207 -14.15 -8.62 -8.57
C CYS A 207 -15.41 -8.98 -7.78
N LYS A 208 -16.49 -9.39 -8.46
CA LYS A 208 -17.74 -9.80 -7.81
C LYS A 208 -17.53 -11.01 -6.89
N GLY A 209 -16.92 -12.07 -7.43
CA GLY A 209 -16.63 -13.27 -6.64
C GLY A 209 -15.71 -13.01 -5.45
N LEU A 210 -14.72 -12.11 -5.60
CA LEU A 210 -13.86 -11.72 -4.48
C LEU A 210 -14.65 -10.92 -3.43
N TYR A 211 -15.47 -9.95 -3.83
CA TYR A 211 -16.23 -9.13 -2.88
C TYR A 211 -17.25 -9.95 -2.07
N GLU A 212 -17.88 -10.94 -2.70
CA GLU A 212 -18.86 -11.82 -2.05
C GLU A 212 -18.21 -12.77 -1.02
N GLY A 213 -16.97 -13.18 -1.26
CA GLY A 213 -16.23 -14.09 -0.38
C GLY A 213 -15.51 -13.42 0.80
N VAL A 214 -15.48 -12.08 0.86
CA VAL A 214 -14.67 -11.33 1.84
C VAL A 214 -15.51 -10.87 3.03
N HIS A 215 -14.95 -11.02 4.22
CA HIS A 215 -15.52 -10.44 5.43
C HIS A 215 -15.42 -8.91 5.39
N GLN A 216 -16.52 -8.21 5.67
CA GLN A 216 -16.54 -6.75 5.60
C GLN A 216 -15.52 -6.06 6.50
N GLU A 217 -15.12 -6.68 7.62
CA GLU A 217 -14.06 -6.16 8.51
C GLU A 217 -12.67 -6.09 7.85
N ASP A 218 -12.43 -6.91 6.82
CA ASP A 218 -11.17 -6.94 6.09
C ASP A 218 -11.14 -5.92 4.93
N LEU A 219 -12.28 -5.26 4.62
CA LEU A 219 -12.37 -4.23 3.59
C LEU A 219 -12.33 -2.84 4.21
N THR A 220 -11.66 -1.93 3.52
CA THR A 220 -11.79 -0.48 3.79
C THR A 220 -12.84 0.11 2.88
N ASP A 221 -13.47 1.20 3.32
CA ASP A 221 -14.46 1.90 2.51
C ASP A 221 -13.84 2.43 1.19
N GLU A 222 -12.55 2.80 1.21
CA GLU A 222 -11.77 3.12 0.00
C GLU A 222 -11.67 1.94 -0.98
N THR A 223 -11.53 0.71 -0.46
CA THR A 223 -11.48 -0.50 -1.30
C THR A 223 -12.80 -0.68 -2.04
N THR A 224 -13.92 -0.39 -1.38
CA THR A 224 -15.25 -0.47 -1.99
C THR A 224 -15.45 0.55 -3.10
N GLY A 225 -14.75 1.70 -3.03
CA GLY A 225 -14.68 2.66 -4.12
C GLY A 225 -14.17 2.06 -5.43
N PHE A 226 -13.17 1.17 -5.40
CA PHE A 226 -12.69 0.49 -6.62
C PHE A 226 -13.74 -0.45 -7.22
N ILE A 227 -14.49 -1.14 -6.37
CA ILE A 227 -15.55 -2.07 -6.77
C ILE A 227 -16.66 -1.30 -7.48
N MET A 228 -17.13 -0.20 -6.87
CA MET A 228 -18.14 0.68 -7.46
C MET A 228 -17.67 1.29 -8.78
N ALA A 229 -16.42 1.77 -8.84
CA ALA A 229 -15.87 2.36 -10.06
C ALA A 229 -15.74 1.35 -11.20
N LEU A 230 -15.38 0.10 -10.88
CA LEU A 230 -15.35 -0.98 -11.87
C LEU A 230 -16.76 -1.33 -12.35
N ALA A 231 -17.74 -1.46 -11.45
CA ALA A 231 -19.14 -1.70 -11.82
C ALA A 231 -19.69 -0.59 -12.73
N LEU A 232 -19.38 0.67 -12.42
CA LEU A 232 -19.75 1.83 -13.22
C LEU A 232 -19.13 1.80 -14.63
N ASN A 233 -17.88 1.37 -14.75
CA ASN A 233 -17.21 1.23 -16.06
C ASN A 233 -17.80 0.09 -16.91
N GLN A 234 -18.35 -0.95 -16.27
CA GLN A 234 -18.99 -2.07 -16.95
C GLN A 234 -20.51 -1.86 -17.15
N ASN A 235 -21.04 -0.69 -16.79
CA ASN A 235 -22.46 -0.34 -16.84
C ASN A 235 -23.38 -1.29 -16.02
N ASP A 236 -22.86 -1.95 -14.99
CA ASP A 236 -23.63 -2.78 -14.06
C ASP A 236 -24.07 -1.91 -12.86
N PHE A 237 -25.06 -1.06 -13.10
CA PHE A 237 -25.52 -0.06 -12.14
C PHE A 237 -26.26 -0.69 -10.95
N GLU A 238 -27.00 -1.77 -11.18
CA GLU A 238 -27.70 -2.52 -10.13
C GLU A 238 -26.69 -3.03 -9.09
N TYR A 239 -25.61 -3.66 -9.56
CA TYR A 239 -24.55 -4.11 -8.68
C TYR A 239 -23.88 -2.94 -7.96
N MET A 240 -23.60 -1.83 -8.66
CA MET A 240 -23.01 -0.64 -8.06
C MET A 240 -23.86 -0.09 -6.90
N VAL A 241 -25.18 0.04 -7.08
CA VAL A 241 -26.12 0.49 -6.03
C VAL A 241 -26.15 -0.52 -4.88
N SER A 242 -26.15 -1.82 -5.17
CA SER A 242 -26.12 -2.86 -4.14
C SER A 242 -24.87 -2.76 -3.25
N VAL A 243 -23.72 -2.40 -3.86
CA VAL A 243 -22.46 -2.17 -3.17
C VAL A 243 -22.53 -0.87 -2.38
N TYR A 244 -23.01 0.22 -2.99
CA TYR A 244 -23.15 1.53 -2.36
C TYR A 244 -24.00 1.49 -1.10
N ASN A 245 -25.13 0.77 -1.11
CA ASN A 245 -26.02 0.63 0.04
C ASN A 245 -25.40 -0.14 1.22
N ARG A 246 -24.34 -0.93 0.97
CA ARG A 246 -23.58 -1.61 2.03
C ARG A 246 -22.46 -0.74 2.60
N VAL A 247 -22.05 0.31 1.89
CA VAL A 247 -21.02 1.25 2.32
C VAL A 247 -21.66 2.34 3.18
N LYS A 248 -20.98 2.73 4.27
CA LYS A 248 -21.34 3.96 4.97
C LYS A 248 -20.80 5.14 4.16
N PRO A 249 -21.65 6.02 3.60
CA PRO A 249 -21.19 7.06 2.67
C PRO A 249 -20.17 8.05 3.26
N ARG A 250 -20.07 8.11 4.60
CA ARG A 250 -19.15 9.00 5.33
C ARG A 250 -17.70 8.55 5.29
N ASP A 251 -17.45 7.28 4.97
CA ASP A 251 -16.12 6.69 5.12
C ASP A 251 -15.40 6.51 3.78
N CYS A 252 -16.10 6.69 2.65
CA CYS A 252 -15.55 6.60 1.29
C CYS A 252 -15.68 7.92 0.52
N ARG A 253 -14.57 8.68 0.40
CA ARG A 253 -14.51 9.97 -0.29
C ARG A 253 -14.98 9.90 -1.75
N SER A 254 -14.62 8.84 -2.47
CA SER A 254 -14.95 8.69 -3.89
C SER A 254 -16.38 8.17 -4.14
N CYS A 255 -17.01 7.52 -3.16
CA CYS A 255 -18.26 6.80 -3.37
C CYS A 255 -19.43 7.75 -3.70
N GLN A 256 -19.47 8.94 -3.10
CA GLN A 256 -20.49 9.94 -3.45
C GLN A 256 -20.33 10.40 -4.91
N SER A 257 -19.10 10.72 -5.32
CA SER A 257 -18.82 11.11 -6.71
C SER A 257 -19.19 10.01 -7.71
N LEU A 258 -18.96 8.74 -7.35
CA LEU A 258 -19.34 7.58 -8.15
C LEU A 258 -20.86 7.39 -8.20
N ASN A 259 -21.56 7.56 -7.09
CA ASN A 259 -23.02 7.43 -7.02
C ASN A 259 -23.72 8.51 -7.87
N VAL A 260 -23.31 9.77 -7.74
CA VAL A 260 -23.87 10.87 -8.54
C VAL A 260 -23.59 10.65 -10.04
N LEU A 261 -22.38 10.21 -10.41
CA LEU A 261 -22.07 9.85 -11.80
C LEU A 261 -22.95 8.72 -12.33
N ALA A 262 -23.25 7.72 -11.50
CA ALA A 262 -24.10 6.61 -11.89
C ALA A 262 -25.54 7.05 -12.15
N LEU A 263 -26.13 7.84 -11.23
CA LEU A 263 -27.48 8.39 -11.39
C LEU A 263 -27.58 9.26 -12.65
N ALA A 264 -26.55 10.08 -12.93
CA ALA A 264 -26.49 10.88 -14.14
C ALA A 264 -26.45 10.02 -15.43
N ARG A 265 -25.71 8.91 -15.43
CA ARG A 265 -25.67 7.97 -16.58
C ARG A 265 -26.97 7.20 -16.77
N LEU A 266 -27.69 6.94 -15.68
CA LEU A 266 -29.03 6.33 -15.69
C LEU A 266 -30.15 7.33 -16.03
N GLU A 267 -29.83 8.62 -16.24
CA GLU A 267 -30.80 9.70 -16.46
C GLU A 267 -31.80 9.91 -15.30
N GLN A 268 -31.45 9.43 -14.11
CA GLN A 268 -32.20 9.66 -12.87
C GLN A 268 -31.78 11.00 -12.25
N PHE A 269 -32.08 12.08 -12.95
CA PHE A 269 -31.62 13.42 -12.57
C PHE A 269 -32.22 13.92 -11.25
N ASP A 270 -33.48 13.60 -10.95
CA ASP A 270 -34.12 13.99 -9.69
C ASP A 270 -33.39 13.40 -8.47
N ASP A 271 -33.10 12.09 -8.52
CA ASP A 271 -32.33 11.39 -7.48
C ASP A 271 -30.89 11.90 -7.39
N MET A 272 -30.28 12.24 -8.54
CA MET A 272 -28.95 12.85 -8.59
C MET A 272 -28.92 14.20 -7.87
N PHE A 273 -29.89 15.08 -8.15
CA PHE A 273 -30.00 16.37 -7.47
C PHE A 273 -30.28 16.22 -5.98
N ALA A 274 -31.15 15.28 -5.60
CA ALA A 274 -31.39 14.96 -4.19
C ALA A 274 -30.10 14.49 -3.49
N ALA A 275 -29.32 13.64 -4.15
CA ALA A 275 -28.04 13.17 -3.62
C ALA A 275 -27.03 14.33 -3.42
N LEU A 276 -26.94 15.26 -4.38
CA LEU A 276 -26.07 16.45 -4.30
C LEU A 276 -26.53 17.46 -3.24
N LYS A 277 -27.84 17.74 -3.16
CA LYS A 277 -28.42 18.66 -2.17
C LYS A 277 -28.25 18.14 -0.75
N SER A 278 -28.39 16.82 -0.57
CA SER A 278 -28.18 16.17 0.73
C SER A 278 -26.76 16.34 1.30
N ILE A 279 -25.79 16.80 0.51
CA ILE A 279 -24.40 17.04 0.94
C ILE A 279 -24.31 18.24 1.87
N PHE A 280 -25.01 19.34 1.55
CA PHE A 280 -24.93 20.61 2.27
C PHE A 280 -26.17 20.90 3.12
N GLU A 281 -27.29 20.21 2.89
CA GLU A 281 -28.47 20.29 3.77
C GLU A 281 -28.24 19.59 5.13
N ARG A 282 -27.21 18.75 5.23
CA ARG A 282 -26.85 18.07 6.47
C ARG A 282 -26.02 18.99 7.35
N ASP A 283 -26.53 19.29 8.53
CA ASP A 283 -25.79 20.04 9.56
C ASP A 283 -24.72 19.11 10.18
N VAL A 284 -23.52 19.10 9.59
CA VAL A 284 -22.42 18.23 10.03
C VAL A 284 -21.51 19.01 11.01
N PRO A 285 -21.26 18.50 12.24
CA PRO A 285 -20.32 19.10 13.18
C PRO A 285 -18.94 19.35 12.55
N THR A 286 -18.31 20.48 12.90
CA THR A 286 -17.04 20.98 12.33
C THR A 286 -15.83 20.02 12.42
N PHE A 287 -15.89 19.00 13.27
CA PHE A 287 -14.80 18.02 13.45
C PHE A 287 -14.91 16.80 12.52
N ILE A 288 -16.00 16.66 11.76
CA ILE A 288 -16.22 15.52 10.86
C ILE A 288 -15.77 15.91 9.45
N PRO A 289 -15.05 15.03 8.72
CA PRO A 289 -14.68 15.29 7.33
C PRO A 289 -15.94 15.54 6.50
N LYS A 290 -15.91 16.66 5.76
CA LYS A 290 -16.99 17.05 4.86
C LYS A 290 -17.08 16.05 3.72
N TRP A 291 -18.31 15.80 3.25
CA TRP A 291 -18.53 15.04 2.03
C TRP A 291 -17.93 15.78 0.84
N GLU A 292 -17.27 15.04 -0.04
CA GLU A 292 -16.50 15.62 -1.15
C GLU A 292 -17.01 15.11 -2.49
N VAL A 293 -17.09 16.03 -3.45
CA VAL A 293 -17.46 15.73 -4.85
C VAL A 293 -16.35 16.21 -5.77
N SER A 294 -15.97 15.35 -6.71
CA SER A 294 -15.01 15.68 -7.76
C SER A 294 -15.55 16.77 -8.68
N GLN A 295 -14.74 17.79 -8.98
CA GLN A 295 -15.08 18.79 -9.99
C GLN A 295 -15.22 18.18 -11.40
N GLN A 296 -14.47 17.12 -11.70
CA GLN A 296 -14.62 16.38 -12.96
C GLN A 296 -16.00 15.73 -13.05
N THR A 297 -16.50 15.17 -11.94
CA THR A 297 -17.86 14.64 -11.85
C THR A 297 -18.89 15.72 -12.21
N MET A 298 -18.80 16.91 -11.61
CA MET A 298 -19.70 18.02 -11.90
C MET A 298 -19.64 18.45 -13.37
N THR A 299 -18.44 18.49 -13.96
CA THR A 299 -18.25 18.83 -15.38
C THR A 299 -18.89 17.78 -16.29
N THR A 300 -18.78 16.50 -15.94
CA THR A 300 -19.36 15.40 -16.71
C THR A 300 -20.89 15.44 -16.65
N ILE A 301 -21.45 15.71 -15.46
CA ILE A 301 -22.89 15.86 -15.26
C ILE A 301 -23.42 17.05 -16.07
N ARG A 302 -22.71 18.18 -16.06
CA ARG A 302 -23.07 19.37 -16.86
C ARG A 302 -23.17 19.04 -18.34
N GLN A 303 -22.18 18.36 -18.90
CA GLN A 303 -22.19 17.95 -20.31
C GLN A 303 -23.38 17.04 -20.63
N LEU A 304 -23.68 16.08 -19.75
CA LEU A 304 -24.84 15.19 -19.90
C LEU A 304 -26.18 15.94 -19.82
N LEU A 305 -26.29 16.94 -18.95
CA LEU A 305 -27.49 17.78 -18.84
C LEU A 305 -27.64 18.69 -20.06
N GLU A 306 -26.58 19.31 -20.54
CA GLU A 306 -26.61 20.13 -21.77
C GLU A 306 -27.11 19.33 -22.98
N GLU A 307 -26.78 18.05 -23.06
CA GLU A 307 -27.23 17.15 -24.12
C GLU A 307 -28.68 16.67 -23.93
N LYS A 308 -29.06 16.24 -22.72
CA LYS A 308 -30.32 15.52 -22.49
C LYS A 308 -31.44 16.32 -21.84
N ARG A 309 -31.10 17.27 -20.96
CA ARG A 309 -32.04 18.09 -20.15
C ARG A 309 -31.46 19.48 -19.85
N PRO A 310 -31.36 20.35 -20.86
CA PRO A 310 -30.73 21.67 -20.71
C PRO A 310 -31.46 22.56 -19.71
N GLU A 311 -32.74 22.33 -19.44
CA GLU A 311 -33.54 23.05 -18.46
C GLU A 311 -33.01 22.90 -17.02
N MET A 312 -32.32 21.80 -16.70
CA MET A 312 -31.79 21.53 -15.35
C MET A 312 -30.36 22.06 -15.15
N VAL A 313 -29.74 22.64 -16.18
CA VAL A 313 -28.35 23.14 -16.11
C VAL A 313 -28.23 24.29 -15.11
N GLN A 314 -29.21 25.19 -15.07
CA GLN A 314 -29.19 26.31 -14.11
C GLN A 314 -29.27 25.81 -12.66
N GLU A 315 -30.10 24.80 -12.40
CA GLU A 315 -30.20 24.18 -11.08
C GLU A 315 -28.88 23.51 -10.67
N LEU A 316 -28.14 22.92 -11.62
CA LEU A 316 -26.80 22.38 -11.36
C LEU A 316 -25.79 23.46 -10.98
N GLU A 317 -25.82 24.64 -11.61
CA GLU A 317 -24.95 25.76 -11.26
C GLU A 317 -25.24 26.27 -9.84
N ASP A 318 -26.52 26.39 -9.47
CA ASP A 318 -26.93 26.80 -8.12
C ASP A 318 -26.43 25.80 -7.05
N VAL A 319 -26.53 24.50 -7.36
CA VAL A 319 -25.99 23.42 -6.52
C VAL A 319 -24.46 23.47 -6.47
N TYR A 320 -23.80 23.74 -7.59
CA TYR A 320 -22.35 23.83 -7.68
C TYR A 320 -21.82 24.97 -6.81
N ASP A 321 -22.43 26.16 -6.88
CA ASP A 321 -22.06 27.30 -6.06
C ASP A 321 -22.27 27.04 -4.57
N SER A 322 -23.35 26.35 -4.22
CA SER A 322 -23.61 25.90 -2.84
C SER A 322 -22.53 24.93 -2.34
N LEU A 323 -22.15 23.94 -3.14
CA LEU A 323 -21.07 22.99 -2.83
C LEU A 323 -19.72 23.69 -2.72
N LYS A 324 -19.45 24.67 -3.58
CA LYS A 324 -18.23 25.48 -3.57
C LYS A 324 -18.14 26.33 -2.31
N ALA A 325 -19.21 27.02 -1.94
CA ALA A 325 -19.30 27.82 -0.72
C ALA A 325 -19.12 26.96 0.54
N GLY A 326 -19.68 25.75 0.54
CA GLY A 326 -19.52 24.79 1.63
C GLY A 326 -18.14 24.11 1.70
N GLY A 327 -17.29 24.26 0.67
CA GLY A 327 -15.98 23.60 0.59
C GLY A 327 -16.07 22.08 0.35
N HIS A 328 -17.10 21.64 -0.38
CA HIS A 328 -17.35 20.23 -0.71
C HIS A 328 -16.76 19.80 -2.06
N LEU A 329 -16.17 20.74 -2.81
CA LEU A 329 -15.60 20.47 -4.14
C LEU A 329 -14.11 20.19 -4.06
N VAL A 330 -13.69 19.10 -4.70
CA VAL A 330 -12.28 18.69 -4.78
C VAL A 330 -11.80 18.76 -6.23
N PRO A 331 -10.63 19.38 -6.51
CA PRO A 331 -10.09 19.52 -7.87
C PRO A 331 -9.48 18.22 -8.44
N LEU A 332 -9.78 17.08 -7.84
CA LEU A 332 -9.25 15.77 -8.22
C LEU A 332 -10.25 15.03 -9.10
N SER A 333 -9.75 14.20 -10.03
CA SER A 333 -10.59 13.21 -10.71
C SER A 333 -11.08 12.14 -9.75
N VAL A 334 -12.19 11.46 -10.07
CA VAL A 334 -12.67 10.32 -9.26
C VAL A 334 -11.60 9.22 -9.17
N GLU A 335 -10.89 8.98 -10.27
CA GLU A 335 -9.76 8.05 -10.28
C GLU A 335 -8.61 8.54 -9.39
N ALA A 336 -8.33 9.84 -9.34
CA ALA A 336 -7.34 10.39 -8.43
C ALA A 336 -7.76 10.21 -6.97
N MET A 337 -9.01 10.48 -6.63
CA MET A 337 -9.55 10.27 -5.29
C MET A 337 -9.42 8.80 -4.84
N LEU A 338 -9.68 7.84 -5.75
CA LEU A 338 -9.51 6.40 -5.47
C LEU A 338 -8.05 6.01 -5.25
N MET A 339 -7.13 6.65 -5.98
CA MET A 339 -5.70 6.32 -5.99
C MET A 339 -4.89 7.13 -4.98
N GLU A 340 -5.53 7.98 -4.17
CA GLU A 340 -4.83 8.67 -3.08
C GLU A 340 -4.47 7.68 -1.96
N PRO A 341 -3.24 7.73 -1.44
CA PRO A 341 -2.95 7.09 -0.18
C PRO A 341 -3.78 7.79 0.92
N PRO A 342 -4.36 7.05 1.88
CA PRO A 342 -5.03 7.67 3.01
C PRO A 342 -4.05 8.61 3.72
N PRO A 343 -4.50 9.76 4.22
CA PRO A 343 -3.64 10.64 5.01
C PRO A 343 -3.01 9.83 6.16
N PRO A 344 -1.74 10.09 6.50
CA PRO A 344 -1.12 9.42 7.64
C PRO A 344 -2.02 9.65 8.85
N THR A 345 -2.49 8.56 9.45
CA THR A 345 -3.34 8.65 10.62
C THR A 345 -2.51 9.30 11.72
N THR A 346 -2.69 10.60 11.94
CA THR A 346 -2.35 11.20 13.23
C THR A 346 -3.10 10.38 14.24
N THR A 347 -2.37 9.51 14.92
CA THR A 347 -2.78 8.62 16.00
C THR A 347 -4.20 8.91 16.42
N ARG A 348 -5.15 8.05 16.01
CA ARG A 348 -6.42 7.93 16.71
C ARG A 348 -6.03 7.71 18.16
N ARG A 349 -6.06 8.78 18.97
CA ARG A 349 -5.81 8.73 20.41
C ARG A 349 -6.61 7.53 20.88
N ALA A 350 -5.92 6.50 21.33
CA ALA A 350 -6.56 5.34 21.94
C ALA A 350 -7.56 5.91 22.95
N SER A 351 -8.84 5.68 22.73
CA SER A 351 -9.87 6.03 23.69
C SER A 351 -9.40 5.52 25.06
N PRO A 352 -9.30 6.34 26.11
CA PRO A 352 -8.87 5.89 27.41
C PRO A 352 -10.00 5.07 28.01
N GLY A 353 -10.03 3.79 27.68
CA GLY A 353 -11.16 2.95 28.03
C GLY A 353 -10.95 1.51 27.61
N LEU A 354 -9.83 0.90 27.99
CA LEU A 354 -9.68 -0.53 28.27
C LEU A 354 -8.25 -0.80 28.76
N ARG A 355 -7.89 -0.22 29.91
CA ARG A 355 -6.79 -0.69 30.78
C ARG A 355 -7.37 -1.17 32.10
N ARG A 356 -7.92 -2.38 32.08
CA ARG A 356 -8.10 -3.30 33.21
C ARG A 356 -7.99 -4.68 32.56
N SER A 357 -7.13 -5.63 32.92
CA SER A 357 -6.35 -5.87 34.12
C SER A 357 -5.43 -7.06 33.80
N PHE A 358 -4.12 -6.86 33.75
CA PHE A 358 -3.15 -7.95 33.79
C PHE A 358 -1.95 -7.52 34.65
N GLN A 359 -2.22 -7.33 35.94
CA GLN A 359 -1.22 -7.33 36.99
C GLN A 359 -1.87 -7.90 38.24
N ARG A 360 -1.67 -9.20 38.47
CA ARG A 360 -1.47 -9.84 39.79
C ARG A 360 -1.54 -11.36 39.62
N SER A 361 -0.38 -12.00 39.52
CA SER A 361 -0.06 -13.19 40.33
C SER A 361 1.41 -13.53 40.13
N ARG A 362 2.27 -12.84 40.89
CA ARG A 362 3.57 -13.35 41.30
C ARG A 362 3.73 -12.98 42.77
N ARG A 363 4.01 -14.00 43.58
CA ARG A 363 4.26 -14.03 45.03
C ARG A 363 3.03 -14.28 45.92
N ALA A 364 2.82 -15.56 46.24
CA ALA A 364 2.81 -16.05 47.62
C ALA A 364 2.81 -17.59 47.57
N ASN A 365 3.97 -18.21 47.81
CA ASN A 365 4.08 -19.57 48.31
C ASN A 365 5.38 -19.63 49.13
N THR A 366 5.24 -19.29 50.41
CA THR A 366 6.23 -19.47 51.47
C THR A 366 5.43 -19.80 52.73
N HIS A 367 5.59 -21.04 53.22
CA HIS A 367 5.13 -21.60 54.51
C HIS A 367 3.60 -21.68 54.68
N VAL A 368 3.02 -22.82 55.05
CA VAL A 368 3.33 -23.74 56.16
C VAL A 368 3.21 -25.19 55.71
#